data_AF-A0A928VBB1-F1
#
_entry.id   AF-A0A928VBB1-F1
#
_cell.length_a   1.000
_cell.length_b   1.000
_cell.length_c   1.000
_cell.angle_alpha   90.00
_cell.angle_beta   90.00
_cell.angle_gamma   90.00
#
_symmetry.space_group_name_H-M   'P 1'
#
loop_
_entity.id
_entity.type
_entity.pdbx_description
1 polymer ?
#
loop_
_entity_poly.entity_id
_entity_poly.type
_entity_poly.pdbx_seq_one_letter_code
_entity_poly.pdbx_strand_id
1 'polypeptide(L)' 'MEPITIQVDAEIARTYQSANPEQQQKIQALMSSWLKRAMQVTQLQTTMDQLSDEAEANELTPEILQSILDE' A
#
# COMPACT_ATOMS: atom_id res chain seq x y z
N MET A 1 6.19 -18.35 -2.33
CA MET A 1 5.67 -17.12 -2.96
C MET A 1 4.49 -17.53 -3.81
N GLU A 2 3.43 -16.74 -3.83
CA GLU A 2 2.25 -17.01 -4.64
C GLU A 2 2.27 -16.09 -5.88
N PRO A 3 2.02 -16.61 -7.09
CA PRO A 3 2.09 -15.79 -8.30
C PRO A 3 0.83 -14.92 -8.45
N ILE A 4 1.04 -13.69 -8.89
CA ILE A 4 -0.03 -12.78 -9.34
C ILE A 4 0.29 -12.28 -10.75
N THR A 5 -0.74 -11.98 -11.54
CA THR A 5 -0.59 -11.39 -12.87
C THR A 5 -0.81 -9.89 -12.79
N ILE A 6 0.21 -9.11 -13.17
CA ILE A 6 0.15 -7.65 -13.23
C ILE A 6 0.36 -7.23 -14.67
N GLN A 7 -0.51 -6.36 -15.19
CA GLN A 7 -0.30 -5.76 -16.50
C GLN A 7 0.77 -4.67 -16.42
N VAL A 8 1.75 -4.73 -17.30
CA VAL A 8 2.87 -3.79 -17.42
C VAL A 8 3.10 -3.46 -18.90
N ASP A 9 3.93 -2.46 -19.18
CA ASP A 9 4.33 -2.14 -20.55
C ASP A 9 4.90 -3.37 -21.28
N ALA A 10 4.49 -3.53 -22.54
CA ALA A 10 4.83 -4.69 -23.36
C ALA A 10 6.36 -4.89 -23.50
N GLU A 11 7.13 -3.80 -23.55
CA GLU A 11 8.58 -3.84 -23.60
C GLU A 11 9.19 -4.40 -22.31
N ILE A 12 8.67 -4.00 -21.15
CA ILE A 12 9.10 -4.49 -19.84
C ILE A 12 8.80 -5.98 -19.73
N ALA A 13 7.60 -6.41 -20.15
CA ALA A 13 7.22 -7.82 -20.13
C ALA A 13 8.17 -8.69 -20.97
N ARG A 14 8.47 -8.25 -22.20
CA ARG A 14 9.41 -8.95 -23.10
C ARG A 14 10.83 -9.01 -22.51
N THR A 15 11.30 -7.90 -21.96
CA THR A 15 12.65 -7.80 -21.38
C THR A 15 12.79 -8.69 -20.14
N TYR A 16 11.79 -8.69 -19.26
CA TYR A 16 11.76 -9.54 -18.08
C TYR A 16 11.73 -11.03 -18.46
N GLN A 17 10.87 -11.41 -19.40
CA GLN A 17 10.77 -12.80 -19.87
C GLN A 17 12.07 -13.29 -20.54
N SER A 18 12.82 -12.40 -21.18
CA SER A 18 14.09 -12.71 -21.82
C SER A 18 15.29 -12.68 -20.87
N ALA A 19 15.11 -12.16 -19.65
CA ALA A 19 16.17 -12.08 -18.65
C ALA A 19 16.51 -13.46 -18.08
N ASN A 20 17.74 -13.61 -17.57
CA ASN A 20 18.14 -14.87 -16.95
C ASN A 20 17.40 -15.11 -15.61
N PRO A 21 17.34 -16.36 -15.13
CA PRO A 21 16.57 -16.69 -13.90
C PRO A 21 17.02 -15.91 -12.67
N GLU A 22 18.32 -15.62 -12.52
CA GLU A 22 18.85 -14.87 -11.39
C GLU A 22 18.34 -13.42 -11.39
N GLN A 23 18.34 -12.77 -12.57
CA GLN A 23 17.80 -11.42 -12.74
C GLN A 23 16.29 -11.38 -12.49
N GLN A 24 15.54 -12.35 -13.02
CA GLN A 24 14.11 -12.46 -12.77
C GLN A 24 13.81 -12.56 -11.26
N GLN A 25 14.55 -13.42 -10.55
CA GLN A 25 14.39 -13.61 -9.11
C GLN A 25 14.71 -12.34 -8.30
N LYS A 26 15.76 -11.60 -8.67
CA LYS A 26 16.10 -10.32 -8.03
C LYS A 26 14.98 -9.30 -8.22
N ILE A 27 14.47 -9.17 -9.44
CA ILE A 27 13.36 -8.26 -9.76
C ILE A 27 12.10 -8.68 -8.99
N GLN A 28 11.79 -9.97 -8.91
CA GLN A 28 10.64 -10.48 -8.15
C GLN A 28 10.74 -10.15 -6.65
N ALA A 29 11.92 -10.26 -6.05
CA ALA A 29 12.13 -9.91 -4.64
C ALA A 29 11.95 -8.41 -4.39
N LEU A 30 12.46 -7.56 -5.29
CA LEU A 30 12.26 -6.11 -5.23
C LEU A 30 10.79 -5.74 -5.37
N MET A 31 10.09 -6.30 -6.37
CA MET A 31 8.67 -6.07 -6.61
C MET A 31 7.82 -6.49 -5.40
N SER A 32 8.11 -7.64 -4.81
CA SER A 32 7.38 -8.14 -3.63
C SER A 32 7.54 -7.21 -2.43
N SER A 33 8.76 -6.69 -2.21
CA SER A 33 9.03 -5.75 -1.11
C SER A 33 8.34 -4.40 -1.33
N TRP A 34 8.37 -3.91 -2.57
CA TRP A 34 7.69 -2.67 -2.94
C TRP A 34 6.17 -2.79 -2.80
N LEU A 35 5.57 -3.87 -3.31
CA LEU A 35 4.14 -4.16 -3.18
C LEU A 35 3.69 -4.24 -1.72
N LYS A 36 4.46 -4.93 -0.87
CA LYS A 36 4.17 -5.01 0.57
C LYS A 36 4.11 -3.62 1.22
N ARG A 37 5.08 -2.75 0.90
CA ARG A 37 5.12 -1.39 1.45
C ARG A 37 3.98 -0.53 0.93
N ALA A 38 3.69 -0.60 -0.37
CA ALA A 38 2.58 0.12 -0.98
C ALA A 38 1.23 -0.26 -0.33
N MET A 39 1.00 -1.56 -0.14
CA MET A 39 -0.23 -2.06 0.51
C MET A 39 -0.35 -1.69 1.99
N GLN A 40 0.77 -1.61 2.71
CA GLN A 40 0.76 -1.16 4.11
C GLN A 40 0.37 0.31 4.23
N VAL A 41 0.84 1.16 3.32
CA VAL A 41 0.46 2.59 3.29
C VAL A 41 -1.02 2.73 2.99
N THR A 42 -1.55 2.00 2.01
CA THR A 42 -2.99 2.05 1.70
C THR A 42 -3.84 1.55 2.87
N GLN A 43 -3.41 0.48 3.55
CA GLN A 43 -4.14 -0.04 4.70
C GLN A 43 -4.19 0.97 5.84
N LEU A 44 -3.07 1.63 6.16
CA LEU A 44 -3.05 2.68 7.19
C LEU A 44 -3.96 3.84 6.82
N GLN A 45 -3.90 4.32 5.57
CA GLN A 45 -4.76 5.40 5.09
C GLN A 45 -6.24 5.03 5.27
N THR A 46 -6.64 3.86 4.77
CA THR A 46 -8.02 3.38 4.90
C THR A 46 -8.46 3.21 6.35
N THR A 47 -7.58 2.70 7.23
CA THR A 47 -7.90 2.60 8.66
C THR A 47 -8.07 3.98 9.31
N MET A 48 -7.25 4.96 8.94
CA MET A 48 -7.38 6.33 9.44
C MET A 48 -8.64 7.02 8.92
N ASP A 49 -8.99 6.80 7.65
CA ASP A 49 -10.22 7.32 7.06
C ASP A 49 -11.45 6.74 7.79
N GLN A 50 -11.47 5.41 8.01
CA GLN A 50 -12.53 4.74 8.77
C GLN A 50 -12.65 5.24 10.21
N LEU A 51 -11.52 5.45 10.90
CA LEU A 51 -11.50 5.97 12.26
C LEU A 51 -12.07 7.41 12.30
N SER A 52 -11.77 8.21 11.29
CA SER A 52 -12.26 9.59 11.19
C SER A 52 -13.78 9.61 10.95
N ASP A 53 -14.28 8.77 10.05
CA ASP A 53 -15.72 8.59 9.80
C ASP A 53 -16.46 8.15 11.08
N GLU A 54 -15.87 7.22 11.85
CA GLU A 54 -16.42 6.76 13.12
C GLU A 54 -16.40 7.86 14.20
N ALA A 55 -15.33 8.66 14.26
CA ALA A 55 -15.25 9.78 15.19
C ALA A 55 -16.32 10.84 14.90
N GLU A 56 -16.51 11.20 13.62
CA GLU A 56 -17.57 12.13 13.19
C GLU A 56 -18.97 11.59 13.54
N ALA A 57 -19.22 10.30 13.31
CA ALA A 57 -20.49 9.66 13.65
C ALA A 57 -20.78 9.63 15.16
N ASN A 58 -19.75 9.67 16.00
CA ASN A 58 -19.85 9.72 17.46
C ASN A 58 -19.73 11.15 18.02
N GLU A 59 -19.87 12.18 17.19
CA GLU A 59 -19.72 13.60 17.54
C GLU A 59 -18.31 13.98 18.07
N LEU A 60 -17.34 13.08 17.97
CA LEU A 60 -15.93 13.31 18.33
C LEU A 60 -15.25 14.06 17.19
N THR A 61 -15.62 15.33 17.00
CA THR A 61 -15.07 16.17 15.93
C THR A 61 -13.65 16.62 16.26
N PRO A 62 -12.86 17.06 15.25
CA PRO A 62 -11.52 17.62 15.47
C PRO A 62 -11.51 18.73 16.54
N GLU A 63 -12.59 19.51 16.65
CA GLU A 63 -12.75 20.56 17.64
C GLU A 63 -12.87 20.00 19.07
N ILE A 64 -13.58 18.88 19.26
CA ILE A 64 -13.66 18.21 20.57
C ILE A 64 -12.31 17.60 20.94
N LEU A 65 -11.64 16.94 19.99
CA LEU A 65 -10.29 16.41 20.21
C LEU A 65 -9.32 17.51 20.65
N GLN A 66 -9.36 18.67 19.99
CA GLN A 66 -8.55 19.82 20.35
C GLN A 66 -8.86 20.31 21.78
N SER A 67 -10.15 20.35 22.17
CA SER A 67 -10.54 20.75 23.53
C SER A 67 -10.03 19.81 24.63
N ILE A 68 -9.86 18.51 24.33
CA ILE A 68 -9.31 17.50 25.25
C ILE A 68 -7.78 17.62 25.36
N LEU A 69 -7.10 17.93 24.24
CA LEU A 69 -5.63 18.04 24.20
C LEU A 69 -5.10 19.34 24.82
N ASP A 70 -5.91 20.39 24.85
CA ASP A 70 -5.57 21.69 25.43
C ASP A 70 -5.85 21.78 26.95
N GLU A 71 -6.35 20.70 27.56
CA GLU A 71 -6.53 20.51 29.01
C GLU A 71 -5.29 19.86 29.66
#